data_AF-A0A8J7PUU3-F1
#
_entry.id   AF-A0A8J7PUU3-F1
#
_cell.length_a   1.000
_cell.length_b   1.000
_cell.length_c   1.000
_cell.angle_alpha   90.00
_cell.angle_beta   90.00
_cell.angle_gamma   90.00
#
_symmetry.space_group_name_H-M   'P 1'
#
loop_
_entity.id
_entity.type
_entity.pdbx_description
1 polymer ?
#
loop_
_entity_poly.entity_id
_entity_poly.type
_entity_poly.pdbx_seq_one_letter_code
_entity_poly.pdbx_strand_id
1 'polypeptide(L)'
;AAERAAERARLGAADDEVLVLCVGRLSHHAKAHPFPVFHAADQAARRTGRKVYLVFAGWAAHPAVEKAYSDGAAAFAPAARVGFADGQDPAVRVGAWRAADIFVSLPDNVQETFGLVMVEGMASGLPVIGSDWDGYRDIVVDGETGYLVPTRMVRGATAETTTRLLFGTVNYDRFLAECCQAAVVDPAAAAEALTRLVADPELRRRMGAAGRERAVEHFRWERVIRAYEALWAEQDRAVREWNPPRLGHPGPVLYPAPERTFAGYPTAWASDTDLVQSPPGAGERLATFAGQPLTNLAGDRRCRDPQVIASVLRAADRPRSVGELAAELERAGGDAVAARATLAWLLKYGLLAPV
;
A
#
# COMPACT_ATOMS: atom_id res chain seq x y z
N ALA A 1 3.21 3.01 31.59
CA ALA A 1 4.43 2.17 31.53
C ALA A 1 4.12 0.71 31.83
N ALA A 2 3.58 0.38 33.01
CA ALA A 2 3.23 -1.01 33.38
C ALA A 2 2.24 -1.68 32.41
N GLU A 3 1.16 -0.99 32.04
CA GLU A 3 0.19 -1.50 31.06
C GLU A 3 0.84 -1.78 29.68
N ARG A 4 1.68 -0.86 29.19
CA ARG A 4 2.41 -1.04 27.92
C ARG A 4 3.32 -2.28 27.97
N ALA A 5 4.05 -2.48 29.06
CA ALA A 5 4.92 -3.65 29.21
C ALA A 5 4.10 -4.96 29.21
N ALA A 6 2.94 -4.97 29.85
CA ALA A 6 2.03 -6.12 29.83
C ALA A 6 1.52 -6.45 28.41
N GLU A 7 1.12 -5.43 27.65
CA GLU A 7 0.66 -5.63 26.27
C GLU A 7 1.79 -6.06 25.33
N ARG A 8 3.01 -5.53 25.52
CA ARG A 8 4.20 -6.01 24.81
C ARG A 8 4.50 -7.48 25.11
N ALA A 9 4.43 -7.88 26.38
CA ALA A 9 4.60 -9.28 26.78
C ALA A 9 3.52 -10.18 26.16
N ARG A 10 2.26 -9.73 26.10
CA ARG A 10 1.15 -10.47 25.45
C ARG A 10 1.42 -10.70 23.95
N LEU A 11 2.03 -9.74 23.27
CA LEU A 11 2.46 -9.88 21.86
C LEU A 11 3.83 -10.58 21.71
N GLY A 12 4.47 -10.95 22.82
CA GLY A 12 5.81 -11.54 22.81
C GLY A 12 6.90 -10.56 22.33
N ALA A 13 6.70 -9.25 22.45
CA ALA A 13 7.68 -8.21 22.14
C ALA A 13 8.63 -7.97 23.32
N ALA A 14 9.93 -7.97 23.07
CA ALA A 14 10.94 -7.61 24.08
C ALA A 14 11.03 -6.08 24.24
N ASP A 15 11.47 -5.59 25.40
CA ASP A 15 11.52 -4.14 25.68
C ASP A 15 12.52 -3.37 24.80
N ASP A 16 13.53 -4.03 24.24
CA ASP A 16 14.54 -3.43 23.38
C ASP A 16 14.22 -3.48 21.87
N GLU A 17 13.09 -4.11 21.51
CA GLU A 17 12.58 -4.13 20.13
C GLU A 17 11.79 -2.86 19.78
N VAL A 18 11.91 -2.38 18.55
CA VAL A 18 10.96 -1.39 18.00
C VAL A 18 9.80 -2.16 17.38
N LEU A 19 8.61 -2.05 17.99
CA LEU A 19 7.40 -2.76 17.56
C LEU A 19 6.66 -1.94 16.50
N VAL A 20 6.64 -2.44 15.27
CA VAL A 20 5.93 -1.88 14.11
C VAL A 20 4.62 -2.64 13.95
N LEU A 21 3.50 -1.92 13.96
CA LEU A 21 2.17 -2.53 13.95
C LEU A 21 1.46 -2.33 12.61
N CYS A 22 0.89 -3.41 12.10
CA CYS A 22 -0.12 -3.42 11.05
C CYS A 22 -1.43 -3.95 11.65
N VAL A 23 -2.55 -3.29 11.39
CA VAL A 23 -3.88 -3.69 11.90
C VAL A 23 -4.84 -3.88 10.73
N GLY A 24 -5.58 -4.99 10.74
CA GLY A 24 -6.67 -5.23 9.78
C GLY A 24 -6.72 -6.67 9.25
N ARG A 25 -7.63 -6.90 8.31
CA ARG A 25 -7.75 -8.19 7.64
C ARG A 25 -6.54 -8.44 6.75
N LEU A 26 -5.95 -9.64 6.86
CA LEU A 26 -4.84 -10.05 6.01
C LEU A 26 -5.39 -10.43 4.64
N SER A 27 -5.32 -9.49 3.70
CA SER A 27 -5.70 -9.67 2.31
C SER A 27 -4.75 -8.85 1.44
N HIS A 28 -3.87 -9.55 0.74
CA HIS A 28 -2.79 -8.94 -0.04
C HIS A 28 -3.29 -8.23 -1.31
N HIS A 29 -4.52 -8.51 -1.78
CA HIS A 29 -5.12 -7.88 -2.95
C HIS A 29 -6.20 -6.83 -2.63
N ALA A 30 -6.91 -7.00 -1.51
CA ALA A 30 -8.06 -6.15 -1.15
C ALA A 30 -7.83 -5.24 0.07
N LYS A 31 -6.67 -5.35 0.73
CA LYS A 31 -6.31 -4.49 1.87
C LYS A 31 -4.99 -3.81 1.70
N ALA A 32 -3.90 -4.55 1.82
CA ALA A 32 -2.57 -4.03 1.56
C ALA A 32 -1.69 -5.18 1.15
N HIS A 33 -0.99 -5.05 0.03
CA HIS A 33 0.06 -5.99 -0.28
C HIS A 33 1.18 -5.88 0.78
N PRO A 34 1.66 -6.98 1.39
CA PRO A 34 2.57 -6.87 2.54
C PRO A 34 4.03 -6.61 2.16
N PHE A 35 4.41 -6.75 0.88
CA PHE A 35 5.79 -6.53 0.43
C PHE A 35 6.41 -5.18 0.84
N PRO A 36 5.77 -4.02 0.62
CA PRO A 36 6.37 -2.73 1.00
C PRO A 36 6.70 -2.65 2.49
N VAL A 37 5.83 -3.19 3.37
CA VAL A 37 6.10 -3.19 4.82
C VAL A 37 7.14 -4.23 5.23
N PHE A 38 7.17 -5.42 4.60
CA PHE A 38 8.23 -6.40 4.81
C PHE A 38 9.60 -5.82 4.42
N HIS A 39 9.69 -5.27 3.21
CA HIS A 39 10.91 -4.66 2.71
C HIS A 39 11.34 -3.48 3.59
N ALA A 40 10.42 -2.62 3.99
CA ALA A 40 10.72 -1.49 4.87
C ALA A 40 11.27 -1.97 6.23
N ALA A 41 10.67 -2.99 6.84
CA ALA A 41 11.12 -3.54 8.12
C ALA A 41 12.52 -4.16 8.02
N ASP A 42 12.79 -4.92 6.96
CA ASP A 42 14.13 -5.47 6.67
C ASP A 42 15.19 -4.38 6.57
N GLN A 43 14.90 -3.36 5.75
CA GLN A 43 15.82 -2.26 5.50
C GLN A 43 16.06 -1.43 6.76
N ALA A 44 15.01 -1.13 7.52
CA ALA A 44 15.12 -0.40 8.77
C ALA A 44 15.98 -1.18 9.79
N ALA A 45 15.77 -2.50 9.93
CA ALA A 45 16.59 -3.32 10.82
C ALA A 45 18.06 -3.31 10.40
N ARG A 46 18.36 -3.51 9.10
CA ARG A 46 19.74 -3.51 8.58
C ARG A 46 20.45 -2.17 8.72
N ARG A 47 19.78 -1.08 8.36
CA ARG A 47 20.37 0.27 8.33
C ARG A 47 20.62 0.83 9.73
N THR A 48 19.76 0.49 10.69
CA THR A 48 19.85 1.03 12.05
C THR A 48 20.55 0.08 13.04
N GLY A 49 20.68 -1.20 12.70
CA GLY A 49 21.15 -2.24 13.63
C GLY A 49 20.20 -2.49 14.80
N ARG A 50 18.98 -1.94 14.78
CA ARG A 50 17.96 -2.14 15.83
C ARG A 50 17.19 -3.43 15.59
N LYS A 51 16.72 -4.05 16.68
CA LYS A 51 15.76 -5.15 16.61
C LYS A 51 14.38 -4.60 16.23
N VAL A 52 13.91 -4.92 15.03
CA VAL A 52 12.58 -4.53 14.54
C VAL A 52 11.65 -5.73 14.64
N TYR A 53 10.50 -5.53 15.29
CA TYR A 53 9.44 -6.53 15.36
C TYR A 53 8.20 -6.02 14.63
N LEU A 54 7.92 -6.55 13.45
CA LEU A 54 6.72 -6.26 12.67
C LEU A 54 5.58 -7.21 13.07
N VAL A 55 4.50 -6.65 13.58
CA VAL A 55 3.32 -7.41 14.05
C VAL A 55 2.12 -7.11 13.18
N PHE A 56 1.51 -8.16 12.64
CA PHE A 56 0.20 -8.10 12.02
C PHE A 56 -0.86 -8.50 13.05
N ALA A 57 -1.55 -7.52 13.63
CA ALA A 57 -2.72 -7.74 14.47
C ALA A 57 -3.97 -7.81 13.58
N GLY A 58 -4.32 -9.03 13.18
CA GLY A 58 -5.27 -9.26 12.11
C GLY A 58 -5.73 -10.71 12.01
N TRP A 59 -6.47 -11.01 10.95
CA TRP A 59 -6.91 -12.37 10.63
C TRP A 59 -6.97 -12.55 9.13
N ALA A 60 -6.72 -13.76 8.65
CA ALA A 60 -6.93 -14.11 7.26
C ALA A 60 -8.17 -14.97 7.08
N ALA A 61 -8.87 -14.82 5.95
CA ALA A 61 -10.04 -15.63 5.66
C ALA A 61 -9.70 -17.09 5.31
N HIS A 62 -8.44 -17.37 4.95
CA HIS A 62 -7.99 -18.69 4.53
C HIS A 62 -6.55 -18.96 5.00
N PRO A 63 -6.23 -20.17 5.51
CA PRO A 63 -4.88 -20.50 5.99
C PRO A 63 -3.76 -20.30 4.95
N ALA A 64 -4.08 -20.49 3.66
CA ALA A 64 -3.13 -20.24 2.57
C ALA A 64 -2.65 -18.78 2.51
N VAL A 65 -3.47 -17.81 2.95
CA VAL A 65 -3.07 -16.40 3.00
C VAL A 65 -2.10 -16.16 4.15
N GLU A 66 -2.33 -16.76 5.32
CA GLU A 66 -1.39 -16.68 6.46
C GLU A 66 -0.04 -17.32 6.09
N LYS A 67 -0.08 -18.48 5.43
CA LYS A 67 1.12 -19.12 4.89
C LYS A 67 1.85 -18.21 3.90
N ALA A 68 1.13 -17.59 2.96
CA ALA A 68 1.72 -16.69 1.98
C ALA A 68 2.39 -15.48 2.65
N TYR A 69 1.77 -14.90 3.68
CA TYR A 69 2.38 -13.83 4.48
C TYR A 69 3.63 -14.30 5.23
N SER A 70 3.60 -15.50 5.80
CA SER A 70 4.72 -16.08 6.54
C SER A 70 5.91 -16.40 5.62
N ASP A 71 5.65 -17.04 4.47
CA ASP A 71 6.65 -17.32 3.43
C ASP A 71 7.23 -16.01 2.86
N GLY A 72 6.39 -15.00 2.63
CA GLY A 72 6.79 -13.68 2.18
C GLY A 72 7.65 -12.93 3.20
N ALA A 73 7.29 -13.00 4.48
CA ALA A 73 8.09 -12.42 5.56
C ALA A 73 9.49 -13.05 5.63
N ALA A 74 9.58 -14.38 5.53
CA ALA A 74 10.87 -15.07 5.51
C ALA A 74 11.74 -14.68 4.30
N ALA A 75 11.11 -14.43 3.14
CA ALA A 75 11.81 -14.06 1.91
C ALA A 75 12.22 -12.57 1.86
N PHE A 76 11.36 -11.68 2.36
CA PHE A 76 11.50 -10.23 2.13
C PHE A 76 11.82 -9.44 3.40
N ALA A 77 11.72 -10.05 4.58
CA ALA A 77 12.07 -9.45 5.87
C ALA A 77 13.02 -10.28 6.77
N PRO A 78 14.06 -10.94 6.24
CA PRO A 78 14.93 -11.82 7.05
C PRO A 78 15.71 -11.11 8.17
N ALA A 79 15.90 -9.79 8.11
CA ALA A 79 16.55 -9.02 9.18
C ALA A 79 15.58 -8.53 10.27
N ALA A 80 14.27 -8.63 10.05
CA ALA A 80 13.25 -8.24 11.01
C ALA A 80 12.52 -9.48 11.56
N ARG A 81 12.05 -9.40 12.80
CA ARG A 81 11.13 -10.41 13.32
C ARG A 81 9.73 -10.08 12.81
N VAL A 82 8.99 -11.07 12.34
CA VAL A 82 7.60 -10.89 11.90
C VAL A 82 6.69 -11.81 12.71
N GLY A 83 5.59 -11.26 13.22
CA GLY A 83 4.62 -11.98 14.04
C GLY A 83 3.17 -11.70 13.62
N PHE A 84 2.29 -12.63 13.97
CA PHE A 84 0.86 -12.55 13.70
C PHE A 84 0.12 -12.68 15.03
N ALA A 85 -0.77 -11.74 15.31
CA ALA A 85 -1.61 -11.72 16.50
C ALA A 85 -3.07 -11.70 16.06
N ASP A 86 -3.93 -12.46 16.75
CA ASP A 86 -5.34 -12.59 16.38
C ASP A 86 -6.09 -11.27 16.59
N GLY A 87 -6.37 -10.57 15.49
CA GLY A 87 -7.12 -9.31 15.51
C GLY A 87 -8.63 -9.47 15.74
N GLN A 88 -9.15 -10.70 15.81
CA GLN A 88 -10.54 -10.96 16.20
C GLN A 88 -10.73 -10.89 17.72
N ASP A 89 -9.68 -11.15 18.49
CA ASP A 89 -9.68 -10.94 19.95
C ASP A 89 -9.65 -9.43 20.26
N PRO A 90 -10.71 -8.88 20.89
CA PRO A 90 -10.75 -7.46 21.26
C PRO A 90 -9.60 -7.03 22.19
N ALA A 91 -9.13 -7.92 23.06
CA ALA A 91 -8.04 -7.62 23.98
C ALA A 91 -6.72 -7.46 23.21
N VAL A 92 -6.46 -8.32 22.23
CA VAL A 92 -5.30 -8.19 21.33
C VAL A 92 -5.42 -6.92 20.49
N ARG A 93 -6.58 -6.66 19.90
CA ARG A 93 -6.79 -5.48 19.04
C ARG A 93 -6.54 -4.17 19.80
N VAL A 94 -7.06 -4.03 21.02
CA VAL A 94 -6.85 -2.83 21.85
C VAL A 94 -5.43 -2.78 22.42
N GLY A 95 -4.91 -3.92 22.86
CA GLY A 95 -3.57 -4.04 23.43
C GLY A 95 -2.47 -3.71 22.44
N ALA A 96 -2.63 -4.10 21.17
CA ALA A 96 -1.64 -3.87 20.13
C ALA A 96 -1.32 -2.39 19.91
N TRP A 97 -2.34 -1.53 19.89
CA TRP A 97 -2.16 -0.08 19.81
C TRP A 97 -1.31 0.48 20.95
N ARG A 98 -1.49 -0.05 22.17
CA ARG A 98 -0.76 0.38 23.36
C ARG A 98 0.68 -0.15 23.38
N ALA A 99 0.91 -1.33 22.81
CA ALA A 99 2.23 -1.97 22.78
C ALA A 99 3.17 -1.38 21.73
N ALA A 100 2.61 -0.91 20.60
CA ALA A 100 3.35 -0.51 19.41
C ALA A 100 4.16 0.79 19.59
N ASP A 101 5.21 0.93 18.79
CA ASP A 101 6.05 2.13 18.69
C ASP A 101 5.74 2.93 17.41
N ILE A 102 5.29 2.25 16.35
CA ILE A 102 4.99 2.81 15.03
C ILE A 102 3.77 2.08 14.46
N PHE A 103 2.86 2.79 13.81
CA PHE A 103 1.79 2.18 13.01
C PHE A 103 2.05 2.34 11.52
N VAL A 104 1.84 1.28 10.74
CA VAL A 104 2.03 1.27 9.29
C VAL A 104 0.80 0.70 8.60
N SER A 105 0.32 1.41 7.58
CA SER A 105 -0.75 0.94 6.69
C SER A 105 -0.47 1.43 5.28
N LEU A 106 -0.15 0.51 4.36
CA LEU A 106 0.26 0.82 2.99
C LEU A 106 -0.70 0.16 1.97
N PRO A 107 -1.98 0.54 1.96
CA PRO A 107 -2.92 0.06 0.96
C PRO A 107 -2.48 0.52 -0.42
N ASP A 108 -2.64 -0.37 -1.39
CA ASP A 108 -2.25 -0.21 -2.78
C ASP A 108 -3.37 -0.67 -3.70
N ASN A 109 -4.61 -0.40 -3.32
CA ASN A 109 -5.79 -0.82 -4.08
C ASN A 109 -6.90 0.23 -3.99
N VAL A 110 -7.79 0.19 -4.98
CA VAL A 110 -8.87 1.17 -5.15
C VAL A 110 -10.00 1.03 -4.12
N GLN A 111 -9.98 0.00 -3.27
CA GLN A 111 -11.02 -0.22 -2.26
C GLN A 111 -10.80 0.63 -1.00
N GLU A 112 -9.56 1.02 -0.70
CA GLU A 112 -9.30 1.83 0.49
C GLU A 112 -9.73 3.28 0.28
N THR A 113 -10.48 3.82 1.24
CA THR A 113 -11.22 5.09 1.09
C THR A 113 -10.98 6.06 2.24
N PHE A 114 -10.82 5.59 3.47
CA PHE A 114 -10.57 6.47 4.62
C PHE A 114 -9.49 5.91 5.52
N GLY A 115 -9.54 4.62 5.88
CA GLY A 115 -8.58 4.06 6.83
C GLY A 115 -8.81 4.51 8.26
N LEU A 116 -9.90 4.03 8.88
CA LEU A 116 -10.16 4.24 10.31
C LEU A 116 -8.95 3.88 11.19
N VAL A 117 -8.21 2.85 10.82
CA VAL A 117 -6.98 2.41 11.50
C VAL A 117 -5.89 3.48 11.57
N MET A 118 -5.85 4.42 10.61
CA MET A 118 -4.93 5.57 10.63
C MET A 118 -5.27 6.49 11.78
N VAL A 119 -6.55 6.83 11.91
CA VAL A 119 -7.06 7.66 13.01
C VAL A 119 -6.92 6.95 14.35
N GLU A 120 -7.16 5.64 14.42
CA GLU A 120 -6.96 4.83 15.63
C GLU A 120 -5.48 4.82 16.08
N GLY A 121 -4.55 4.66 15.13
CA GLY A 121 -3.11 4.74 15.38
C GLY A 121 -2.68 6.11 15.90
N MET A 122 -3.15 7.18 15.25
CA MET A 122 -2.92 8.56 15.68
C MET A 122 -3.51 8.83 17.07
N ALA A 123 -4.76 8.43 17.32
CA ALA A 123 -5.43 8.59 18.61
C ALA A 123 -4.71 7.84 19.75
N SER A 124 -4.05 6.73 19.41
CA SER A 124 -3.20 5.94 20.31
C SER A 124 -1.83 6.56 20.57
N GLY A 125 -1.52 7.70 19.93
CA GLY A 125 -0.26 8.41 20.09
C GLY A 125 0.90 7.78 19.33
N LEU A 126 0.62 7.06 18.24
CA LEU A 126 1.64 6.46 17.38
C LEU A 126 1.93 7.37 16.18
N PRO A 127 3.21 7.51 15.77
CA PRO A 127 3.50 8.01 14.44
C PRO A 127 2.97 7.02 13.40
N VAL A 128 2.38 7.54 12.32
CA VAL A 128 1.73 6.73 11.28
C VAL A 128 2.49 6.80 9.96
N ILE A 129 2.78 5.65 9.35
CA ILE A 129 3.23 5.58 7.96
C ILE A 129 2.06 5.12 7.10
N GLY A 130 1.55 6.00 6.24
CA GLY A 130 0.48 5.75 5.29
C GLY A 130 0.98 5.67 3.86
N SER A 131 0.25 5.04 2.94
CA SER A 131 0.45 5.33 1.52
C SER A 131 -0.10 6.72 1.19
N ASP A 132 0.57 7.45 0.31
CA ASP A 132 0.07 8.68 -0.28
C ASP A 132 -0.98 8.32 -1.34
N TRP A 133 -2.13 7.90 -0.83
CA TRP A 133 -3.27 7.39 -1.56
C TRP A 133 -4.48 8.19 -1.10
N ASP A 134 -5.38 8.59 -2.01
CA ASP A 134 -6.49 9.53 -1.80
C ASP A 134 -7.00 9.61 -0.34
N GLY A 135 -7.67 8.57 0.14
CA GLY A 135 -8.27 8.54 1.48
C GLY A 135 -7.31 8.77 2.65
N TYR A 136 -6.03 8.41 2.52
CA TYR A 136 -5.03 8.54 3.57
C TYR A 136 -4.33 9.90 3.53
N ARG A 137 -4.23 10.51 2.33
CA ARG A 137 -3.56 11.78 2.07
C ARG A 137 -4.05 12.90 2.99
N ASP A 138 -5.34 12.93 3.27
CA ASP A 138 -5.96 13.97 4.10
C ASP A 138 -5.86 13.70 5.61
N ILE A 139 -5.49 12.48 6.01
CA ILE A 139 -5.43 12.09 7.43
C ILE A 139 -4.06 12.40 8.03
N VAL A 140 -3.00 12.04 7.31
CA VAL A 140 -1.61 12.20 7.79
C VAL A 140 -1.03 13.52 7.28
N VAL A 141 -0.46 14.31 8.18
CA VAL A 141 0.37 15.46 7.79
C VAL A 141 1.81 14.98 7.68
N ASP A 142 2.30 14.87 6.44
CA ASP A 142 3.64 14.34 6.14
C ASP A 142 4.74 15.13 6.88
N GLY A 143 5.65 14.40 7.54
CA GLY A 143 6.72 14.97 8.34
C GLY A 143 6.31 15.51 9.72
N GLU A 144 5.00 15.61 10.01
CA GLU A 144 4.50 16.15 11.29
C GLU A 144 3.81 15.09 12.15
N THR A 145 2.82 14.37 11.63
CA THR A 145 2.10 13.31 12.36
C THR A 145 2.57 11.91 11.97
N GLY A 146 3.46 11.82 10.98
CA GLY A 146 3.81 10.59 10.32
C GLY A 146 4.46 10.82 8.96
N TYR A 147 4.41 9.82 8.09
CA TYR A 147 4.91 9.90 6.72
C TYR A 147 3.89 9.35 5.72
N LEU A 148 3.78 10.02 4.58
CA LEU A 148 3.03 9.54 3.41
C LEU A 148 4.02 8.96 2.39
N VAL A 149 3.87 7.68 2.07
CA VAL A 149 4.72 6.96 1.13
C VAL A 149 4.19 7.16 -0.28
N PRO A 150 4.95 7.78 -1.20
CA PRO A 150 4.50 8.03 -2.56
C PRO A 150 3.99 6.77 -3.26
N THR A 151 2.91 6.94 -4.01
CA THR A 151 2.31 5.85 -4.80
C THR A 151 2.34 6.18 -6.29
N ARG A 152 2.43 5.14 -7.12
CA ARG A 152 2.42 5.28 -8.57
C ARG A 152 1.54 4.22 -9.23
N MET A 153 0.83 4.61 -10.28
CA MET A 153 0.18 3.64 -11.16
C MET A 153 0.77 3.72 -12.57
N VAL A 154 0.90 2.57 -13.24
CA VAL A 154 1.37 2.50 -14.63
C VAL A 154 0.18 2.61 -15.58
N ARG A 155 0.21 3.61 -16.47
CA ARG A 155 -0.85 3.80 -17.49
C ARG A 155 -0.97 2.57 -18.40
N GLY A 156 -2.19 2.15 -18.68
CA GLY A 156 -2.51 1.02 -19.57
C GLY A 156 -2.51 -0.34 -18.88
N ALA A 157 -1.98 -0.47 -17.65
CA ALA A 157 -1.91 -1.75 -16.94
C ALA A 157 -3.30 -2.28 -16.52
N THR A 158 -4.33 -1.42 -16.44
CA THR A 158 -5.70 -1.78 -16.03
C THR A 158 -6.76 -1.44 -17.08
N ALA A 159 -6.34 -1.16 -18.32
CA ALA A 159 -7.22 -0.61 -19.37
C ALA A 159 -8.50 -1.43 -19.62
N GLU A 160 -8.42 -2.76 -19.49
CA GLU A 160 -9.54 -3.69 -19.75
C GLU A 160 -10.22 -4.22 -18.48
N THR A 161 -9.69 -3.90 -17.30
CA THR A 161 -10.04 -4.58 -16.04
C THR A 161 -11.50 -4.32 -15.64
N THR A 162 -12.03 -3.11 -15.85
CA THR A 162 -13.46 -2.80 -15.63
C THR A 162 -14.36 -3.60 -16.56
N THR A 163 -14.05 -3.63 -17.86
CA THR A 163 -14.83 -4.36 -18.87
C THR A 163 -14.92 -5.85 -18.52
N ARG A 164 -13.79 -6.46 -18.14
CA ARG A 164 -13.73 -7.87 -17.76
C ARG A 164 -14.57 -8.19 -16.51
N LEU A 165 -14.64 -7.27 -15.55
CA LEU A 165 -15.51 -7.40 -14.38
C LEU A 165 -16.99 -7.37 -14.79
N LEU A 166 -17.38 -6.40 -15.60
CA LEU A 166 -18.78 -6.19 -16.00
C LEU A 166 -19.35 -7.33 -16.84
N PHE A 167 -18.53 -7.88 -17.75
CA PHE A 167 -18.92 -9.04 -18.56
C PHE A 167 -18.71 -10.38 -17.83
N GLY A 168 -18.34 -10.36 -16.54
CA GLY A 168 -18.19 -11.57 -15.73
C GLY A 168 -17.02 -12.47 -16.12
N THR A 169 -16.06 -11.96 -16.92
CA THR A 169 -14.82 -12.68 -17.25
C THR A 169 -13.91 -12.80 -16.03
N VAL A 170 -14.02 -11.86 -15.09
CA VAL A 170 -13.38 -11.92 -13.77
C VAL A 170 -14.37 -11.56 -12.67
N ASN A 171 -14.12 -12.08 -11.47
CA ASN A 171 -14.87 -11.68 -10.27
C ASN A 171 -14.24 -10.44 -9.61
N TYR A 172 -14.88 -9.95 -8.55
CA TYR A 172 -14.45 -8.73 -7.85
C TYR A 172 -13.08 -8.87 -7.18
N ASP A 173 -12.78 -10.02 -6.55
CA ASP A 173 -11.46 -10.26 -5.97
C ASP A 173 -10.35 -10.20 -7.03
N ARG A 174 -10.62 -10.77 -8.20
CA ARG A 174 -9.69 -10.75 -9.33
C ARG A 174 -9.52 -9.35 -9.92
N PHE A 175 -10.59 -8.56 -9.97
CA PHE A 175 -10.52 -7.14 -10.32
C PHE A 175 -9.62 -6.36 -9.37
N LEU A 176 -9.78 -6.54 -8.05
CA LEU A 176 -8.95 -5.88 -7.05
C LEU A 176 -7.49 -6.32 -7.13
N ALA A 177 -7.25 -7.61 -7.37
CA ALA A 177 -5.94 -8.17 -7.62
C ALA A 177 -5.19 -7.47 -8.78
N GLU A 178 -5.85 -7.27 -9.91
CA GLU A 178 -5.25 -6.58 -11.06
C GLU A 178 -4.98 -5.10 -10.78
N CYS A 179 -5.91 -4.41 -10.11
CA CYS A 179 -5.69 -3.03 -9.68
C CYS A 179 -4.53 -2.93 -8.69
N CYS A 180 -4.46 -3.86 -7.73
CA CYS A 180 -3.39 -3.92 -6.74
C CYS A 180 -2.03 -4.09 -7.41
N GLN A 181 -1.90 -5.00 -8.38
CA GLN A 181 -0.63 -5.20 -9.10
C GLN A 181 -0.22 -4.01 -9.97
N ALA A 182 -1.17 -3.19 -10.42
CA ALA A 182 -0.90 -1.97 -11.16
C ALA A 182 -0.51 -0.77 -10.28
N ALA A 183 -0.79 -0.84 -8.97
CA ALA A 183 -0.46 0.19 -8.00
C ALA A 183 0.83 -0.13 -7.23
N VAL A 184 1.73 0.83 -7.23
CA VAL A 184 3.05 0.77 -6.61
C VAL A 184 3.04 1.68 -5.39
N VAL A 185 3.32 1.12 -4.22
CA VAL A 185 3.76 1.91 -3.07
C VAL A 185 5.28 1.90 -3.12
N ASP A 186 5.92 3.08 -3.14
CA ASP A 186 7.35 3.19 -3.34
C ASP A 186 8.11 2.45 -2.21
N PRO A 187 8.81 1.33 -2.54
CA PRO A 187 9.44 0.50 -1.52
C PRO A 187 10.63 1.19 -0.86
N ALA A 188 11.35 2.06 -1.59
CA ALA A 188 12.49 2.79 -1.06
C ALA A 188 12.04 3.89 -0.10
N ALA A 189 10.97 4.61 -0.43
CA ALA A 189 10.39 5.62 0.45
C ALA A 189 9.75 5.00 1.71
N ALA A 190 9.08 3.84 1.59
CA ALA A 190 8.58 3.10 2.75
C ALA A 190 9.72 2.70 3.70
N ALA A 191 10.83 2.19 3.14
CA ALA A 191 12.02 1.83 3.90
C ALA A 191 12.68 3.04 4.58
N GLU A 192 12.78 4.17 3.90
CA GLU A 192 13.32 5.42 4.46
C GLU A 192 12.47 5.94 5.62
N ALA A 193 11.15 6.04 5.42
CA ALA A 193 10.21 6.49 6.45
C ALA A 193 10.30 5.62 7.72
N LEU A 194 10.32 4.29 7.55
CA LEU A 194 10.43 3.38 8.69
C LEU A 194 11.81 3.43 9.35
N THR A 195 12.89 3.55 8.56
CA THR A 195 14.26 3.68 9.08
C THR A 195 14.40 4.91 9.98
N ARG A 196 13.87 6.07 9.57
CA ARG A 196 13.88 7.30 10.37
C ARG A 196 13.18 7.11 11.70
N LEU A 197 11.97 6.54 11.67
CA LEU A 197 11.21 6.31 12.89
C LEU A 197 11.85 5.25 13.78
N VAL A 198 12.45 4.19 13.25
CA VAL A 198 13.16 3.16 14.04
C VAL A 198 14.39 3.75 14.72
N ALA A 199 15.14 4.62 14.04
CA ALA A 199 16.37 5.23 14.54
C ALA A 199 16.13 6.24 15.68
N ASP A 200 15.02 7.00 15.64
CA ASP A 200 14.80 8.15 16.52
C ASP A 200 13.53 8.00 17.42
N PRO A 201 13.68 7.61 18.70
CA PRO A 201 12.58 7.54 19.65
C PRO A 201 11.95 8.89 20.03
N GLU A 202 12.68 10.01 19.92
CA GLU A 202 12.11 11.34 20.20
C GLU A 202 11.22 11.77 19.03
N LEU A 203 11.65 11.54 17.79
CA LEU A 203 10.82 11.75 16.60
C LEU A 203 9.51 10.97 16.70
N ARG A 204 9.56 9.69 17.10
CA ARG A 204 8.34 8.88 17.32
C ARG A 204 7.40 9.53 18.33
N ARG A 205 7.92 9.99 19.47
CA ARG A 205 7.11 10.63 20.52
C ARG A 205 6.49 11.94 20.04
N ARG A 206 7.28 12.78 19.37
CA ARG A 206 6.79 14.06 18.82
C ARG A 206 5.69 13.86 17.78
N MET A 207 5.95 13.02 16.79
CA MET A 207 4.96 12.74 15.72
C MET A 207 3.71 12.05 16.26
N GLY A 208 3.86 11.11 17.19
CA GLY A 208 2.72 10.46 17.84
C GLY A 208 1.86 11.43 18.66
N ALA A 209 2.48 12.38 19.37
CA ALA A 209 1.76 13.43 20.09
C ALA A 209 0.98 14.36 19.14
N ALA A 210 1.62 14.83 18.07
CA ALA A 210 0.99 15.65 17.03
C ALA A 210 -0.16 14.91 16.34
N GLY A 211 0.03 13.63 16.01
CA GLY A 211 -1.01 12.77 15.46
C GLY A 211 -2.22 12.65 16.39
N ARG A 212 -1.98 12.45 17.69
CA ARG A 212 -3.05 12.38 18.68
C ARG A 212 -3.85 13.67 18.80
N GLU A 213 -3.17 14.81 18.79
CA GLU A 213 -3.81 16.13 18.80
C GLU A 213 -4.72 16.31 17.58
N ARG A 214 -4.19 16.06 16.38
CA ARG A 214 -4.97 16.08 15.12
C ARG A 214 -6.17 15.15 15.16
N ALA A 215 -6.00 13.92 15.65
CA ALA A 215 -7.11 12.97 15.76
C ALA A 215 -8.23 13.45 16.68
N VAL A 216 -7.86 14.08 17.80
CA VAL A 216 -8.80 14.69 18.74
C VAL A 216 -9.49 15.92 18.13
N GLU A 217 -8.76 16.74 17.39
CA GLU A 217 -9.27 17.99 16.84
C GLU A 217 -10.23 17.78 15.66
N HIS A 218 -9.91 16.85 14.76
CA HIS A 218 -10.61 16.70 13.48
C HIS A 218 -11.52 15.47 13.38
N PHE A 219 -11.16 14.35 14.03
CA PHE A 219 -11.80 13.05 13.74
C PHE A 219 -12.66 12.50 14.89
N ARG A 220 -12.89 13.29 15.94
CA ARG A 220 -13.87 12.95 16.96
C ARG A 220 -15.30 12.91 16.40
N TRP A 221 -16.11 11.99 16.90
CA TRP A 221 -17.49 11.83 16.45
C TRP A 221 -18.30 13.12 16.57
N GLU A 222 -18.11 13.89 17.64
CA GLU A 222 -18.79 15.18 17.81
C GLU A 222 -18.44 16.17 16.69
N ARG A 223 -17.22 16.14 16.15
CA ARG A 223 -16.79 16.99 15.04
C ARG A 223 -17.34 16.49 13.71
N VAL A 224 -17.24 15.18 13.47
CA VAL A 224 -17.72 14.53 12.25
C VAL A 224 -19.22 14.73 12.10
N ILE A 225 -20.01 14.51 13.16
CA ILE A 225 -21.47 14.70 13.15
C ILE A 225 -21.82 16.14 12.79
N ARG A 226 -21.14 17.14 13.39
CA ARG A 226 -21.38 18.56 13.08
C ARG A 226 -21.02 18.92 11.64
N ALA A 227 -19.99 18.31 11.07
CA ALA A 227 -19.64 18.50 9.67
C ALA A 227 -20.73 17.94 8.72
N TYR A 228 -21.29 16.76 9.03
CA TYR A 228 -22.41 16.21 8.28
C TYR A 228 -23.67 17.08 8.38
N GLU A 229 -24.02 17.56 9.57
CA GLU A 229 -25.16 18.49 9.74
C GLU A 229 -24.99 19.77 8.92
N ALA A 230 -23.78 20.34 8.89
CA ALA A 230 -23.47 21.51 8.09
C ALA A 230 -23.59 21.23 6.57
N LEU A 231 -23.08 20.09 6.11
CA LEU A 231 -23.18 19.64 4.72
C LEU A 231 -24.65 19.43 4.30
N TRP A 232 -25.48 18.82 5.14
CA TRP A 232 -26.91 18.67 4.85
C TRP A 232 -27.61 20.02 4.73
N ALA A 233 -27.32 20.95 5.65
CA ALA A 233 -27.87 22.30 5.57
C ALA A 233 -27.43 23.05 4.30
N GLU A 234 -26.20 22.82 3.82
CA GLU A 234 -25.71 23.34 2.54
C GLU A 234 -26.43 22.72 1.35
N GLN A 235 -26.54 21.39 1.30
CA GLN A 235 -27.23 20.67 0.24
C GLN A 235 -28.70 21.06 0.15
N ASP A 236 -29.38 21.25 1.29
CA ASP A 236 -30.77 21.72 1.32
C ASP A 236 -30.94 23.11 0.70
N ARG A 237 -29.94 23.99 0.86
CA ARG A 237 -29.92 25.30 0.18
C ARG A 237 -29.67 25.13 -1.31
N ALA A 238 -28.64 24.36 -1.68
CA ALA A 238 -28.27 24.12 -3.07
C ALA A 238 -29.43 23.50 -3.87
N VAL A 239 -30.16 22.54 -3.31
CA VAL A 239 -31.31 21.90 -3.97
C VAL A 239 -32.44 22.90 -4.26
N ARG A 240 -32.67 23.90 -3.41
CA ARG A 240 -33.69 24.94 -3.65
C ARG A 240 -33.32 25.85 -4.81
N GLU A 241 -32.03 26.03 -5.05
CA GLU A 241 -31.48 26.87 -6.13
C GLU A 241 -31.12 26.05 -7.37
N TRP A 242 -31.20 24.72 -7.28
CA TRP A 242 -30.76 23.84 -8.35
C TRP A 242 -31.77 23.81 -9.49
N ASN A 243 -31.32 24.27 -10.66
CA ASN A 243 -32.04 24.10 -11.92
C ASN A 243 -31.39 22.94 -12.70
N PRO A 244 -31.93 21.71 -12.64
CA PRO A 244 -31.29 20.56 -13.26
C PRO A 244 -31.26 20.72 -14.79
N PRO A 245 -30.10 20.47 -15.44
CA PRO A 245 -30.07 20.43 -16.89
C PRO A 245 -30.95 19.28 -17.40
N ARG A 246 -31.58 19.45 -18.56
CA ARG A 246 -32.18 18.32 -19.28
C ARG A 246 -31.04 17.39 -19.72
N LEU A 247 -30.84 16.32 -18.98
CA LEU A 247 -29.92 15.26 -19.36
C LEU A 247 -30.51 14.58 -20.62
N GLY A 248 -29.81 14.68 -21.74
CA GLY A 248 -30.11 13.87 -22.93
C GLY A 248 -29.94 12.39 -22.58
N HIS A 249 -30.51 11.51 -23.42
CA HIS A 249 -30.27 10.06 -23.28
C HIS A 249 -28.75 9.84 -23.28
N PRO A 250 -28.14 9.45 -22.14
CA PRO A 250 -26.73 9.13 -22.16
C PRO A 250 -26.64 7.94 -23.10
N GLY A 251 -25.73 7.97 -24.08
CA GLY A 251 -25.46 6.78 -24.88
C GLY A 251 -25.12 5.57 -23.99
N PRO A 252 -24.73 4.42 -24.57
CA PRO A 252 -24.33 3.28 -23.76
C PRO A 252 -23.33 3.72 -22.67
N VAL A 253 -23.61 3.35 -21.42
CA VAL A 253 -22.77 3.69 -20.27
C VAL A 253 -21.43 3.01 -20.47
N LEU A 254 -20.43 3.77 -20.92
CA LEU A 254 -19.05 3.32 -20.96
C LEU A 254 -18.50 3.43 -19.54
N TYR A 255 -18.38 2.29 -18.86
CA TYR A 255 -17.69 2.25 -17.57
C TYR A 255 -16.19 2.44 -17.81
N PRO A 256 -15.58 3.52 -17.30
CA PRO A 256 -14.18 3.79 -17.55
C PRO A 256 -13.27 2.73 -16.91
N ALA A 257 -12.09 2.55 -17.48
CA ALA A 257 -11.01 1.78 -16.85
C ALA A 257 -10.68 2.35 -15.45
N PRO A 258 -10.20 1.54 -14.50
CA PRO A 258 -9.88 2.01 -13.15
C PRO A 258 -8.93 3.19 -13.15
N GLU A 259 -7.97 3.21 -14.07
CA GLU A 259 -7.01 4.30 -14.26
C GLU A 259 -7.61 5.66 -14.67
N ARG A 260 -8.85 5.68 -15.19
CA ARG A 260 -9.61 6.90 -15.46
C ARG A 260 -10.51 7.26 -14.27
N THR A 261 -11.20 6.27 -13.69
CA THR A 261 -12.09 6.46 -12.54
C THR A 261 -11.32 6.98 -11.32
N PHE A 262 -10.15 6.40 -11.06
CA PHE A 262 -9.30 6.69 -9.91
C PHE A 262 -8.06 7.49 -10.32
N ALA A 263 -8.20 8.39 -11.29
CA ALA A 263 -7.07 9.15 -11.84
C ALA A 263 -6.33 10.00 -10.77
N GLY A 264 -7.03 10.42 -9.71
CA GLY A 264 -6.48 11.20 -8.60
C GLY A 264 -5.97 10.39 -7.40
N TYR A 265 -6.09 9.05 -7.43
CA TYR A 265 -5.66 8.22 -6.31
C TYR A 265 -4.15 8.17 -6.11
N PRO A 266 -3.34 7.83 -7.12
CA PRO A 266 -1.89 7.72 -6.91
C PRO A 266 -1.24 9.11 -6.84
N THR A 267 -0.10 9.22 -6.13
CA THR A 267 0.74 10.43 -6.13
C THR A 267 1.18 10.81 -7.54
N ALA A 268 1.52 9.81 -8.35
CA ALA A 268 2.00 10.02 -9.70
C ALA A 268 1.56 8.90 -10.64
N TRP A 269 1.64 9.19 -11.94
CA TRP A 269 1.48 8.19 -12.99
C TRP A 269 2.84 7.89 -13.61
N ALA A 270 3.12 6.61 -13.89
CA ALA A 270 4.19 6.21 -14.79
C ALA A 270 3.65 6.30 -16.23
N SER A 271 4.15 7.31 -16.94
CA SER A 271 3.92 7.62 -18.34
C SER A 271 5.10 7.17 -19.20
N ASP A 272 4.93 7.18 -20.51
CA ASP A 272 5.90 6.64 -21.47
C ASP A 272 7.26 7.33 -21.42
N THR A 273 7.29 8.60 -21.01
CA THR A 273 8.50 9.41 -20.95
C THR A 273 9.25 9.29 -19.62
N ASP A 274 8.62 8.73 -18.59
CA ASP A 274 9.27 8.59 -17.28
C ASP A 274 10.44 7.62 -17.38
N LEU A 275 11.57 8.02 -16.78
CA LEU A 275 12.78 7.20 -16.78
C LEU A 275 12.78 6.27 -15.57
N VAL A 276 13.12 5.02 -15.84
CA VAL A 276 13.31 3.97 -14.84
C VAL A 276 14.64 3.26 -15.06
N GLN A 277 15.17 2.71 -14.00
CA GLN A 277 16.42 1.96 -13.99
C GLN A 277 16.32 0.73 -13.08
N SER A 278 17.02 -0.34 -13.45
CA SER A 278 17.22 -1.54 -12.66
C SER A 278 18.17 -1.25 -11.49
N PRO A 279 17.72 -1.37 -10.22
CA PRO A 279 18.63 -1.21 -9.09
C PRO A 279 19.65 -2.36 -9.03
N PRO A 280 20.82 -2.15 -8.38
CA PRO A 280 21.81 -3.21 -8.21
C PRO A 280 21.20 -4.51 -7.62
N GLY A 281 21.58 -5.64 -8.22
CA GLY A 281 21.09 -6.97 -7.83
C GLY A 281 19.63 -7.28 -8.20
N ALA A 282 18.93 -6.45 -8.98
CA ALA A 282 17.55 -6.74 -9.39
C ALA A 282 17.42 -8.08 -10.15
N GLY A 283 18.35 -8.36 -11.06
CA GLY A 283 18.39 -9.64 -11.79
C GLY A 283 18.55 -10.86 -10.88
N GLU A 284 19.33 -10.75 -9.80
CA GLU A 284 19.52 -11.82 -8.81
C GLU A 284 18.25 -12.06 -7.99
N ARG A 285 17.53 -10.98 -7.63
CA ARG A 285 16.26 -11.07 -6.89
C ARG A 285 15.09 -11.54 -7.73
N LEU A 286 15.18 -11.48 -9.07
CA LEU A 286 14.09 -11.83 -9.98
C LEU A 286 13.52 -13.22 -9.69
N ALA A 287 14.36 -14.22 -9.47
CA ALA A 287 13.92 -15.59 -9.20
C ALA A 287 13.10 -15.69 -7.90
N THR A 288 13.49 -14.96 -6.86
CA THR A 288 12.74 -14.88 -5.59
C THR A 288 11.35 -14.33 -5.82
N PHE A 289 11.21 -13.21 -6.54
CA PHE A 289 9.89 -12.64 -6.85
C PHE A 289 9.10 -13.53 -7.81
N ALA A 290 9.70 -14.06 -8.87
CA ALA A 290 9.00 -14.94 -9.80
C ALA A 290 8.45 -16.22 -9.15
N GLY A 291 9.09 -16.72 -8.08
CA GLY A 291 8.68 -17.92 -7.36
C GLY A 291 7.67 -17.70 -6.22
N GLN A 292 7.41 -16.47 -5.78
CA GLN A 292 6.62 -16.19 -4.58
C GLN A 292 5.12 -15.98 -4.89
N PRO A 293 4.19 -16.76 -4.30
CA PRO A 293 2.76 -16.62 -4.56
C PRO A 293 2.21 -15.21 -4.34
N LEU A 294 2.64 -14.53 -3.26
CA LEU A 294 2.22 -13.16 -2.95
C LEU A 294 2.46 -12.20 -4.11
N THR A 295 3.60 -12.36 -4.79
CA THR A 295 4.03 -11.45 -5.84
C THR A 295 3.50 -11.84 -7.22
N ASN A 296 2.84 -13.00 -7.34
CA ASN A 296 2.35 -13.54 -8.62
C ASN A 296 0.83 -13.61 -8.70
N LEU A 297 0.12 -12.95 -7.78
CA LEU A 297 -1.31 -12.71 -7.92
C LEU A 297 -1.58 -12.01 -9.27
N ALA A 298 -2.60 -12.44 -10.01
CA ALA A 298 -2.85 -11.96 -11.37
C ALA A 298 -1.67 -12.08 -12.36
N GLY A 299 -0.74 -13.00 -12.12
CA GLY A 299 0.46 -13.18 -12.94
C GLY A 299 0.20 -13.54 -14.40
N ASP A 300 -0.99 -14.05 -14.75
CA ASP A 300 -1.43 -14.28 -16.13
C ASP A 300 -1.69 -13.00 -16.92
N ARG A 301 -1.71 -11.83 -16.27
CA ARG A 301 -1.86 -10.52 -16.93
C ARG A 301 -0.54 -9.84 -17.25
N ARG A 302 0.60 -10.50 -17.04
CA ARG A 302 1.94 -9.96 -17.32
C ARG A 302 2.80 -10.99 -18.03
N CYS A 303 3.92 -10.55 -18.60
CA CYS A 303 4.96 -11.46 -19.06
C CYS A 303 5.47 -12.29 -17.88
N ARG A 304 5.54 -13.62 -18.07
CA ARG A 304 6.08 -14.58 -17.08
C ARG A 304 7.35 -15.27 -17.54
N ASP A 305 7.82 -14.98 -18.74
CA ASP A 305 9.07 -15.53 -19.25
C ASP A 305 10.26 -14.88 -18.52
N PRO A 306 11.02 -15.63 -17.70
CA PRO A 306 12.13 -15.08 -16.94
C PRO A 306 13.25 -14.55 -17.84
N GLN A 307 13.43 -15.08 -19.05
CA GLN A 307 14.45 -14.62 -19.99
C GLN A 307 14.10 -13.25 -20.56
N VAL A 308 12.82 -13.05 -20.91
CA VAL A 308 12.30 -11.76 -21.38
C VAL A 308 12.40 -10.72 -20.27
N ILE A 309 11.95 -11.04 -19.05
CA ILE A 309 12.03 -10.10 -17.92
C ILE A 309 13.49 -9.76 -17.61
N ALA A 310 14.40 -10.74 -17.62
CA ALA A 310 15.82 -10.48 -17.42
C ALA A 310 16.43 -9.61 -18.55
N SER A 311 15.94 -9.72 -19.79
CA SER A 311 16.35 -8.81 -20.88
C SER A 311 15.95 -7.37 -20.59
N VAL A 312 14.69 -7.16 -20.18
CA VAL A 312 14.16 -5.83 -19.82
C VAL A 312 14.96 -5.21 -18.67
N LEU A 313 15.30 -6.01 -17.66
CA LEU A 313 16.14 -5.55 -16.54
C LEU A 313 17.55 -5.15 -16.99
N ARG A 314 18.19 -5.94 -17.86
CA ARG A 314 19.52 -5.59 -18.43
C ARG A 314 19.45 -4.35 -19.31
N ALA A 315 18.40 -4.20 -20.12
CA ALA A 315 18.20 -3.01 -20.94
C ALA A 315 18.09 -1.75 -20.04
N ALA A 316 17.50 -1.91 -18.86
CA ALA A 316 17.36 -0.91 -17.82
C ALA A 316 18.56 -0.81 -16.84
N ASP A 317 19.72 -1.43 -17.11
CA ASP A 317 20.94 -1.20 -16.30
C ASP A 317 21.40 0.27 -16.35
N ARG A 318 20.95 1.00 -17.37
CA ARG A 318 21.00 2.46 -17.51
C ARG A 318 19.57 3.01 -17.58
N PRO A 319 19.35 4.31 -17.32
CA PRO A 319 18.03 4.93 -17.46
C PRO A 319 17.38 4.63 -18.83
N ARG A 320 16.15 4.12 -18.78
CA ARG A 320 15.30 3.83 -19.95
C ARG A 320 13.91 4.37 -19.70
N SER A 321 13.24 4.81 -20.75
CA SER A 321 11.86 5.26 -20.61
C SER A 321 10.89 4.08 -20.46
N VAL A 322 9.81 4.27 -19.70
CA VAL A 322 8.74 3.27 -19.55
C VAL A 322 8.20 2.84 -20.91
N GLY A 323 8.05 3.76 -21.86
CA GLY A 323 7.56 3.47 -23.21
C GLY A 323 8.51 2.57 -24.01
N GLU A 324 9.82 2.80 -23.93
CA GLU A 324 10.81 1.93 -24.59
C GLU A 324 10.79 0.50 -24.05
N LEU A 325 10.70 0.34 -22.72
CA LEU A 325 10.65 -0.99 -22.10
C LEU A 325 9.31 -1.70 -22.40
N ALA A 326 8.20 -0.97 -22.46
CA ALA A 326 6.92 -1.51 -22.89
C ALA A 326 6.99 -2.04 -24.33
N ALA A 327 7.58 -1.27 -25.25
CA ALA A 327 7.76 -1.69 -26.64
C ALA A 327 8.73 -2.89 -26.79
N GLU A 328 9.68 -3.08 -25.87
CA GLU A 328 10.51 -4.30 -25.82
C GLU A 328 9.70 -5.53 -25.40
N LEU A 329 8.86 -5.39 -24.37
CA LEU A 329 7.94 -6.45 -23.92
C LEU A 329 6.92 -6.84 -24.99
N GLU A 330 6.40 -5.87 -25.73
CA GLU A 330 5.48 -6.12 -26.85
C GLU A 330 6.16 -6.87 -28.00
N ARG A 331 7.39 -6.47 -28.37
CA ARG A 331 8.19 -7.19 -29.39
C ARG A 331 8.54 -8.62 -28.98
N ALA A 332 8.61 -8.90 -27.68
CA ALA A 332 8.79 -10.24 -27.14
C ALA A 332 7.51 -11.10 -27.12
N GLY A 333 6.39 -10.59 -27.67
CA GLY A 333 5.13 -11.33 -27.83
C GLY A 333 4.08 -11.06 -26.77
N GLY A 334 4.28 -10.09 -25.88
CA GLY A 334 3.24 -9.61 -24.96
C GLY A 334 2.26 -8.65 -25.65
N ASP A 335 1.00 -8.64 -25.22
CA ASP A 335 0.10 -7.54 -25.58
C ASP A 335 0.43 -6.26 -24.79
N ALA A 336 -0.12 -5.13 -25.23
CA ALA A 336 0.16 -3.83 -24.62
C ALA A 336 -0.20 -3.76 -23.12
N VAL A 337 -1.32 -4.39 -22.70
CA VAL A 337 -1.72 -4.41 -21.29
C VAL A 337 -0.75 -5.25 -20.48
N ALA A 338 -0.33 -6.40 -21.01
CA ALA A 338 0.63 -7.29 -20.38
C ALA A 338 2.01 -6.66 -20.25
N ALA A 339 2.45 -5.88 -21.24
CA ALA A 339 3.67 -5.10 -21.17
C ALA A 339 3.60 -4.09 -20.01
N ARG A 340 2.52 -3.30 -19.92
CA ARG A 340 2.32 -2.32 -18.84
C ARG A 340 2.20 -2.96 -17.46
N ALA A 341 1.47 -4.06 -17.34
CA ALA A 341 1.35 -4.82 -16.10
C ALA A 341 2.69 -5.43 -15.67
N THR A 342 3.54 -5.83 -16.62
CA THR A 342 4.91 -6.30 -16.31
C THR A 342 5.76 -5.17 -15.73
N LEU A 343 5.70 -3.97 -16.31
CA LEU A 343 6.43 -2.80 -15.78
C LEU A 343 5.91 -2.39 -14.41
N ALA A 344 4.59 -2.43 -14.19
CA ALA A 344 4.00 -2.17 -12.87
C ALA A 344 4.51 -3.17 -11.83
N TRP A 345 4.54 -4.47 -12.18
CA TRP A 345 5.08 -5.53 -11.34
C TRP A 345 6.56 -5.29 -10.98
N LEU A 346 7.39 -4.93 -11.98
CA LEU A 346 8.81 -4.64 -11.75
C LEU A 346 9.03 -3.43 -10.82
N LEU A 347 8.24 -2.37 -10.99
CA LEU A 347 8.27 -1.19 -10.12
C LEU A 347 7.79 -1.51 -8.70
N LYS A 348 6.67 -2.23 -8.57
CA LYS A 348 6.05 -2.63 -7.30
C LYS A 348 7.02 -3.38 -6.40
N TYR A 349 7.86 -4.22 -7.00
CA TYR A 349 8.79 -5.09 -6.28
C TYR A 349 10.23 -4.57 -6.25
N GLY A 350 10.47 -3.32 -6.66
CA GLY A 350 11.80 -2.69 -6.62
C GLY A 350 12.83 -3.40 -7.52
N LEU A 351 12.35 -4.01 -8.61
CA LEU A 351 13.18 -4.54 -9.70
C LEU A 351 13.43 -3.47 -10.76
N LEU A 352 12.55 -2.47 -10.85
CA LEU A 352 12.79 -1.17 -11.46
C LEU A 352 12.53 -0.07 -10.43
N ALA A 353 13.22 1.05 -10.57
CA ALA A 353 13.02 2.26 -9.77
C ALA A 353 13.00 3.49 -10.70
N PRO A 354 12.24 4.54 -10.35
CA PRO A 354 12.35 5.84 -11.02
C PRO A 354 13.77 6.42 -10.87
N VAL A 355 14.20 7.19 -11.86
CA VAL A 355 15.51 7.86 -11.90
C VAL A 355 15.41 9.30 -11.39
#